data_AF-A0A413WPQ0-F1
#
_entry.id   AF-A0A413WPQ0-F1
#
_cell.length_a   1.000
_cell.length_b   1.000
_cell.length_c   1.000
_cell.angle_alpha   90.00
_cell.angle_beta   90.00
_cell.angle_gamma   90.00
#
_symmetry.space_group_name_H-M   'P 1'
#
loop_
_entity.id
_entity.type
_entity.pdbx_description
1 polymer ?
#
loop_
_entity_poly.entity_id
_entity_poly.type
_entity_poly.pdbx_seq_one_letter_code
_entity_poly.pdbx_strand_id
1 'polypeptide(L)'
;MRWPFFKQFYGYDFTYLLRERVFQPMGLTRTEWATQVASGLVKVVDDPGEEASYQLYPFDDGMGSNLHTAAREFAAGVILI
;
A
#
# COMPACT_ATOMS: atom_id res chain seq x y z
N MET A 1 15.54 6.15 -5.59
CA MET A 1 14.97 6.50 -6.91
C MET A 1 13.57 7.07 -6.66
N ARG A 2 13.27 8.29 -7.10
CA ARG A 2 11.93 8.89 -6.92
C ARG A 2 10.97 8.24 -7.93
N TRP A 3 9.86 7.68 -7.45
CA TRP A 3 8.86 6.96 -8.26
C TRP A 3 8.35 7.61 -9.53
N PRO A 4 8.18 8.95 -9.60
CA PRO A 4 7.72 9.61 -10.82
C PRO A 4 8.60 9.29 -12.03
N PHE A 5 9.89 9.03 -11.81
CA PHE A 5 10.82 8.64 -12.86
C PHE A 5 10.65 7.19 -13.30
N PHE A 6 10.16 6.30 -12.43
CA PHE A 6 9.94 4.91 -12.78
C PHE A 6 8.95 4.79 -13.94
N LYS A 7 7.81 5.49 -13.85
CA LYS A 7 6.82 5.55 -14.92
C LYS A 7 7.38 6.14 -16.21
N GLN A 8 8.22 7.18 -16.08
CA GLN A 8 8.86 7.83 -17.23
C GLN A 8 9.88 6.91 -17.95
N PHE A 9 10.66 6.11 -17.20
CA PHE A 9 11.70 5.25 -17.76
C PHE A 9 11.18 3.89 -18.24
N TYR A 10 10.21 3.32 -17.53
CA TYR A 10 9.73 1.97 -17.79
C TYR A 10 8.37 1.92 -18.46
N GLY A 11 7.63 3.03 -18.53
CA GLY A 11 6.30 3.10 -19.14
C GLY A 11 5.19 2.40 -18.32
N TYR A 12 5.52 1.83 -17.15
CA TYR A 12 4.59 1.16 -16.27
C TYR A 12 4.40 1.93 -14.97
N ASP A 13 3.20 1.86 -14.43
CA ASP A 13 2.97 2.28 -13.05
C ASP A 13 3.67 1.29 -12.11
N PHE A 14 4.41 1.79 -11.14
CA PHE A 14 5.11 0.89 -10.23
C PHE A 14 4.12 0.12 -9.36
N THR A 15 3.01 0.73 -8.93
CA THR A 15 2.03 0.02 -8.09
C THR A 15 1.37 -1.11 -8.87
N TYR A 16 1.17 -0.91 -10.18
CA TYR A 16 0.80 -1.97 -11.11
C TYR A 16 1.86 -3.08 -11.15
N LEU A 17 3.15 -2.75 -11.27
CA LEU A 17 4.19 -3.78 -11.27
C LEU A 17 4.26 -4.56 -9.95
N LEU A 18 4.13 -3.92 -8.79
CA LEU A 18 4.08 -4.65 -7.52
C LEU A 18 2.87 -5.57 -7.44
N ARG A 19 1.71 -5.10 -7.90
CA ARG A 19 0.49 -5.91 -7.93
C ARG A 19 0.70 -7.16 -8.79
N GLU A 20 1.20 -6.99 -10.00
CA GLU A 20 1.38 -8.09 -10.97
C GLU A 20 2.55 -9.03 -10.65
N ARG A 21 3.65 -8.50 -10.13
CA ARG A 21 4.90 -9.27 -9.98
C ARG A 21 5.17 -9.74 -8.56
N VAL A 22 4.50 -9.18 -7.56
CA VAL A 22 4.69 -9.52 -6.15
C VAL A 22 3.38 -9.96 -5.52
N PHE A 23 2.34 -9.12 -5.53
CA PHE A 23 1.12 -9.39 -4.76
C PHE A 23 0.33 -10.57 -5.32
N GLN A 24 0.03 -10.56 -6.62
CA GLN A 24 -0.71 -11.67 -7.25
C GLN A 24 0.06 -13.00 -7.19
N PRO A 25 1.37 -13.09 -7.54
CA PRO A 25 2.09 -14.36 -7.48
C PRO A 25 2.21 -14.93 -6.06
N MET A 26 2.22 -14.07 -5.04
CA MET A 26 2.25 -14.47 -3.62
C MET A 26 0.85 -14.70 -3.02
N GLY A 27 -0.23 -14.46 -3.78
CA GLY A 27 -1.59 -14.60 -3.29
C GLY A 27 -1.99 -13.55 -2.25
N LEU A 28 -1.35 -12.38 -2.24
CA LEU A 28 -1.67 -11.27 -1.34
C LEU A 28 -2.90 -10.52 -1.88
N THR A 29 -4.08 -10.87 -1.39
CA THR A 29 -5.36 -10.31 -1.87
C THR A 29 -5.89 -9.18 -1.00
N ARG A 30 -5.24 -8.88 0.13
CA ARG A 30 -5.61 -7.83 1.09
C ARG A 30 -4.48 -6.84 1.31
N THR A 31 -3.59 -6.73 0.33
CA THR A 31 -2.49 -5.77 0.30
C THR A 31 -2.73 -4.78 -0.83
N GLU A 32 -3.06 -3.53 -0.50
CA GLU A 32 -3.47 -2.52 -1.48
C GLU A 32 -3.26 -1.09 -0.99
N TRP A 33 -3.16 -0.16 -1.94
CA TRP A 33 -3.21 1.28 -1.64
C TRP A 33 -4.66 1.73 -1.50
N ALA A 34 -5.05 2.23 -0.33
CA ALA A 34 -6.42 2.65 -0.05
C ALA A 34 -6.61 4.15 -0.28
N THR A 35 -7.55 4.52 -1.16
CA THR A 35 -7.92 5.92 -1.43
C THR A 35 -9.20 6.37 -0.73
N GLN A 36 -9.93 5.42 -0.16
CA GLN A 36 -11.21 5.64 0.53
C GLN A 36 -11.35 4.67 1.71
N VAL A 37 -12.23 5.00 2.65
CA VAL A 37 -12.55 4.12 3.78
C VAL A 37 -13.24 2.86 3.28
N ALA A 38 -12.82 1.71 3.80
CA ALA A 38 -13.40 0.40 3.52
C ALA A 38 -13.57 -0.39 4.82
N SER A 39 -14.49 -1.37 4.84
CA SER A 39 -14.81 -2.16 6.04
C SER A 39 -13.63 -2.99 6.58
N GLY A 40 -12.65 -3.30 5.75
CA GLY A 40 -11.43 -4.02 6.15
C GLY A 40 -10.29 -3.12 6.64
N LEU A 41 -10.47 -1.80 6.60
CA LEU A 41 -9.45 -0.84 6.98
C LEU A 41 -9.55 -0.51 8.48
N VAL A 42 -8.40 -0.41 9.13
CA VAL A 42 -8.31 -0.02 10.54
C VAL A 42 -7.79 1.41 10.65
N LYS A 43 -8.23 2.12 11.70
CA LYS A 43 -7.66 3.42 12.05
C LYS A 43 -6.23 3.23 12.58
N VAL A 44 -5.34 4.11 12.18
CA VAL A 44 -3.96 4.20 12.66
C VAL A 44 -3.91 5.20 13.82
N VAL A 45 -3.16 4.86 14.86
CA VAL A 45 -2.88 5.73 16.01
C VAL A 45 -1.43 6.16 15.89
N ASP A 46 -1.20 7.40 15.48
CA ASP A 46 0.15 7.98 15.39
C ASP A 46 0.56 8.64 16.71
N ASP A 47 -0.35 9.36 17.36
CA ASP A 47 -0.20 9.92 18.70
C ASP A 47 -1.29 9.35 19.63
N PRO A 48 -0.95 8.74 20.78
CA PRO A 48 -1.94 8.21 21.73
C PRO A 48 -2.84 9.28 22.37
N GLY A 49 -2.48 10.56 22.29
CA GLY A 49 -3.27 11.70 22.75
C GLY A 49 -4.28 12.23 21.73
N GLU A 50 -4.22 11.75 20.48
CA GLU A 50 -5.12 12.17 19.39
C GLU A 50 -6.11 11.06 19.00
N GLU A 51 -7.22 11.43 18.35
CA GLU A 51 -8.16 10.43 17.85
C GLU A 51 -7.56 9.67 16.67
N ALA A 52 -7.63 8.34 16.73
CA ALA A 52 -7.22 7.48 15.63
C ALA A 52 -7.93 7.84 14.32
N SER A 53 -7.19 7.85 13.21
CA SER A 53 -7.67 8.26 11.90
C SER A 53 -7.34 7.22 10.82
N TYR A 54 -8.01 7.30 9.66
CA TYR A 54 -7.67 6.42 8.54
C TYR A 54 -6.51 7.03 7.74
N GLN A 55 -5.45 6.24 7.55
CA GLN A 55 -4.32 6.66 6.73
C GLN A 55 -4.65 6.45 5.24
N LEU A 56 -5.24 7.47 4.63
CA LEU A 56 -5.64 7.50 3.21
C LEU A 56 -4.79 8.48 2.43
N TYR A 57 -4.68 8.25 1.12
CA TYR A 57 -4.10 9.19 0.18
C TYR A 57 -5.01 9.29 -1.06
N PRO A 58 -5.15 10.46 -1.71
CA PRO A 58 -6.06 10.60 -2.85
C PRO A 58 -5.71 9.72 -4.06
N PHE A 59 -4.49 9.17 -4.11
CA PHE A 59 -3.98 8.38 -5.22
C PHE A 59 -3.46 7.01 -4.74
N ASP A 60 -3.47 6.03 -5.65
CA ASP A 60 -2.91 4.68 -5.47
C ASP A 60 -1.59 4.50 -6.23
N ASP A 61 -0.88 5.61 -6.44
CA ASP A 61 0.37 5.71 -7.21
C ASP A 61 1.62 5.32 -6.41
N GLY A 62 1.45 4.92 -5.14
CA GLY A 62 2.54 4.53 -4.26
C GLY A 62 3.38 5.68 -3.72
N MET A 63 2.94 6.93 -3.92
CA MET A 63 3.60 8.12 -3.36
C MET A 63 3.07 8.48 -1.97
N GLY A 64 1.87 8.02 -1.62
CA GLY A 64 1.27 8.19 -0.31
C GLY A 64 1.58 7.07 0.66
N SER A 65 1.45 7.36 1.96
CA SER A 65 1.56 6.36 3.03
C SER A 65 0.26 5.57 3.22
N ASN A 66 -0.40 5.17 2.13
CA ASN A 66 -1.71 4.50 2.14
C ASN A 66 -1.66 3.03 1.71
N LEU A 67 -0.50 2.39 1.72
CA LEU A 67 -0.39 0.94 1.51
C LEU A 67 -0.77 0.21 2.79
N HIS A 68 -1.84 -0.58 2.71
CA HIS A 68 -2.35 -1.40 3.80
C HIS A 68 -2.17 -2.87 3.48
N THR A 69 -1.99 -3.68 4.51
CA THR A 69 -1.91 -5.14 4.38
C THR A 69 -2.59 -5.82 5.56
N ALA A 70 -3.12 -7.01 5.34
CA ALA A 70 -3.61 -7.84 6.43
C ALA A 70 -2.44 -8.44 7.23
N ALA A 71 -2.58 -8.54 8.56
CA ALA A 71 -1.54 -9.12 9.42
C ALA A 71 -1.07 -10.52 8.99
N ARG A 72 -1.97 -11.35 8.44
CA ARG A 72 -1.60 -12.67 7.89
C ARG A 72 -0.69 -12.58 6.67
N GLU A 73 -0.92 -11.58 5.81
CA GLU A 73 -0.21 -11.39 4.53
C GLU A 73 1.16 -10.77 4.82
N PHE A 74 1.21 -9.84 5.77
CA PHE A 74 2.44 -9.37 6.37
C PHE A 74 3.29 -10.52 6.94
N ALA A 75 2.68 -11.42 7.73
CA ALA A 75 3.40 -12.56 8.30
C ALA A 75 3.88 -13.58 7.25
N ALA A 76 3.18 -13.70 6.13
CA ALA A 76 3.53 -14.59 5.02
C ALA A 76 4.62 -14.01 4.10
N GLY A 77 4.84 -12.68 4.12
CA GLY A 77 5.75 -11.97 3.22
C GLY A 77 7.01 -11.45 3.91
N VAL A 78 8.18 -11.80 3.38
CA VAL A 78 9.45 -11.09 3.63
C VAL A 78 9.29 -9.66 3.13
N ILE A 79 9.34 -8.68 4.03
CA ILE A 79 9.34 -7.26 3.64
C ILE A 79 10.77 -6.85 3.34
N LEU A 80 11.02 -6.50 2.08
CA LEU A 80 12.03 -5.51 1.72
C LEU A 80 11.54 -4.18 2.33
N ILE A 81 12.05 -3.85 3.52
CA ILE A 81 11.93 -2.51 4.13
C ILE A 81 13.05 -1.63 3.61
#